data_AF-A0A1T1BCV0-F1
#
_entry.id   AF-A0A1T1BCV0-F1
#
_cell.length_a   1.000
_cell.length_b   1.000
_cell.length_c   1.000
_cell.angle_alpha   90.00
_cell.angle_beta   90.00
_cell.angle_gamma   90.00
#
_symmetry.space_group_name_H-M   'P 1'
#
loop_
_entity.id
_entity.type
_entity.pdbx_description
1 polymer ?
#
loop_
_entity_poly.entity_id
_entity_poly.type
_entity_poly.pdbx_seq_one_letter_code
_entity_poly.pdbx_strand_id
1 'polypeptide(L)'
;MARTANYVLYHNPASMGVGFRGEVARSGSVATNKEAVAERAATEGGIIWCIGRPDSKSKRYFLYQRIVDTRCSYGRSDDEFRVTLTGKPTFRDGYEKDITDEPYFPKIKKLLSLGLQSVSDRDILDAFEREFAGNART
;
A
#
# COMPACT_ATOMS: atom_id res chain seq x y z
N MET A 1 -12.80 10.86 -17.90
CA MET A 1 -11.59 10.72 -17.08
C MET A 1 -11.10 9.30 -17.22
N ALA A 2 -9.84 9.08 -17.61
CA ALA A 2 -9.25 7.74 -17.60
C ALA A 2 -9.34 7.18 -16.18
N ARG A 3 -9.74 5.91 -16.04
CA ARG A 3 -9.91 5.26 -14.75
C ARG A 3 -8.52 5.02 -14.17
N THR A 4 -8.14 5.74 -13.11
CA THR A 4 -6.82 5.57 -12.47
C THR A 4 -6.67 4.14 -11.98
N ALA A 5 -5.57 3.48 -12.33
CA ALA A 5 -5.27 2.13 -11.88
C ALA A 5 -4.99 2.14 -10.37
N ASN A 6 -5.47 1.12 -9.65
CA ASN A 6 -5.32 1.03 -8.21
C ASN A 6 -4.62 -0.27 -7.84
N TYR A 7 -3.74 -0.18 -6.85
CA TYR A 7 -2.93 -1.28 -6.38
C TYR A 7 -2.96 -1.32 -4.85
N VAL A 8 -2.85 -2.51 -4.28
CA VAL A 8 -2.65 -2.72 -2.85
C VAL A 8 -1.31 -3.37 -2.60
N LEU A 9 -0.68 -2.99 -1.50
CA LEU A 9 0.54 -3.59 -1.01
C LEU A 9 0.39 -3.96 0.46
N TYR A 10 0.98 -5.09 0.83
CA TYR A 10 1.16 -5.47 2.22
C TYR A 10 2.55 -5.14 2.77
N HIS A 11 2.61 -4.27 3.79
CA HIS A 11 3.78 -4.05 4.64
C HIS A 11 3.79 -5.07 5.77
N ASN A 12 4.54 -6.16 5.58
CA ASN A 12 4.67 -7.23 6.56
C ASN A 12 5.86 -6.97 7.51
N PRO A 13 5.66 -6.59 8.79
CA PRO A 13 6.77 -6.37 9.71
C PRO A 13 7.62 -7.61 9.99
N ALA A 14 7.10 -8.82 9.79
CA ALA A 14 7.89 -10.04 9.93
C ALA A 14 8.93 -10.21 8.81
N SER A 15 8.66 -9.68 7.62
CA SER A 15 9.61 -9.68 6.49
C SER A 15 10.46 -8.41 6.52
N MET A 16 9.82 -7.25 6.70
CA MET A 16 10.49 -5.94 6.64
C MET A 16 11.32 -5.62 7.90
N GLY A 17 11.26 -6.43 8.95
CA GLY A 17 11.91 -6.18 10.24
C GLY A 17 11.31 -5.04 11.07
N VAL A 18 10.44 -4.20 10.48
CA VAL A 18 9.85 -3.02 11.11
C VAL A 18 8.36 -2.88 10.77
N GLY A 19 7.58 -2.35 11.71
CA GLY A 19 6.18 -1.95 11.49
C GLY A 19 6.04 -0.78 10.52
N PHE A 20 4.80 -0.50 10.10
CA PHE A 20 4.57 0.60 9.16
C PHE A 20 4.63 2.00 9.79
N ARG A 21 4.62 2.13 11.11
CA ARG A 21 4.54 3.44 11.79
C ARG A 21 5.85 4.24 11.67
N GLY A 22 5.78 5.54 11.96
CA GLY A 22 6.95 6.41 12.03
C GLY A 22 7.46 6.81 10.65
N GLU A 23 8.72 6.53 10.35
CA GLU A 23 9.35 6.89 9.07
C GLU A 23 8.75 6.14 7.89
N VAL A 24 8.34 4.88 8.08
CA VAL A 24 7.74 4.08 7.00
C VAL A 24 6.43 4.69 6.49
N ALA A 25 5.53 5.10 7.39
CA ALA A 25 4.28 5.76 7.02
C ALA A 25 4.48 7.09 6.27
N ARG A 26 5.69 7.67 6.33
CA ARG A 26 6.06 8.95 5.71
C ARG A 26 6.96 8.81 4.49
N SER A 27 7.47 7.61 4.21
CA SER A 27 8.53 7.39 3.24
C SER A 27 8.12 7.68 1.78
N GLY A 28 6.83 7.57 1.46
CA GLY A 28 6.38 7.53 0.06
C GLY A 28 7.01 6.38 -0.73
N SER A 29 7.51 5.36 -0.06
CA SER A 29 8.36 4.33 -0.63
C SER A 29 7.93 2.96 -0.17
N VAL A 30 7.81 2.04 -1.11
CA VAL A 30 7.42 0.66 -0.85
C VAL A 30 8.24 -0.33 -1.65
N ALA A 31 8.71 -1.36 -0.96
CA ALA A 31 9.54 -2.41 -1.55
C ALA A 31 8.71 -3.64 -1.92
N THR A 32 9.02 -4.27 -3.06
CA THR A 32 8.34 -5.47 -3.55
C THR A 32 9.24 -6.32 -4.44
N ASN A 33 8.95 -7.63 -4.50
CA ASN A 33 9.54 -8.57 -5.44
C ASN A 33 8.67 -8.78 -6.69
N LYS A 34 7.57 -8.03 -6.85
CA LYS A 34 6.65 -8.11 -8.00
C LYS A 34 7.02 -7.09 -9.07
N GLU A 35 8.17 -7.29 -9.72
CA GLU A 35 8.74 -6.35 -10.70
C GLU A 35 7.73 -5.94 -11.79
N ALA A 36 7.14 -6.92 -12.48
CA ALA A 36 6.17 -6.66 -13.56
C ALA A 36 4.91 -5.90 -13.09
N VAL A 37 4.49 -6.07 -11.83
CA VAL A 37 3.34 -5.34 -11.27
C VAL A 37 3.77 -3.92 -10.89
N ALA A 38 4.96 -3.76 -10.34
CA ALA A 38 5.52 -2.46 -9.99
C ALA A 38 5.72 -1.58 -11.22
N GLU A 39 6.31 -2.13 -12.28
CA GLU A 39 6.50 -1.46 -13.57
C GLU A 39 5.18 -1.02 -14.18
N ARG A 40 4.16 -1.88 -14.12
CA ARG A 40 2.81 -1.54 -14.58
C ARG A 40 2.22 -0.41 -13.76
N ALA A 41 2.30 -0.48 -12.43
CA ALA A 41 1.80 0.56 -11.55
C ALA A 41 2.46 1.92 -11.83
N ALA A 42 3.78 1.95 -12.04
CA ALA A 42 4.50 3.17 -12.40
C ALA A 42 4.11 3.70 -13.79
N THR A 43 4.02 2.81 -14.79
CA THR A 43 3.67 3.18 -16.17
C THR A 43 2.25 3.75 -16.29
N GLU A 44 1.31 3.20 -15.52
CA GLU A 44 -0.09 3.62 -15.52
C GLU A 44 -0.37 4.84 -14.63
N GLY A 45 0.62 5.35 -13.90
CA GLY A 45 0.39 6.39 -12.88
C GLY A 45 -0.55 5.89 -11.77
N GLY A 46 -0.41 4.63 -11.39
CA GLY A 46 -1.31 3.95 -10.45
C GLY A 46 -1.21 4.48 -9.02
N ILE A 47 -2.34 4.42 -8.31
CA ILE A 47 -2.43 4.71 -6.88
C ILE A 47 -2.10 3.44 -6.11
N ILE A 48 -1.17 3.54 -5.15
CA ILE A 48 -0.81 2.43 -4.26
C ILE A 48 -1.40 2.68 -2.87
N TRP A 49 -2.27 1.77 -2.45
CA TRP A 49 -2.84 1.70 -1.12
C TRP A 49 -2.03 0.75 -0.25
N CYS A 50 -1.34 1.28 0.73
CA CYS A 50 -0.43 0.55 1.59
C CYS A 50 -1.18 0.10 2.85
N ILE A 51 -1.21 -1.21 3.04
CA ILE A 51 -1.81 -1.85 4.19
C ILE A 51 -0.71 -2.54 4.98
N GLY A 52 -0.68 -2.38 6.29
CA GLY A 52 0.39 -2.92 7.11
C GLY A 52 -0.08 -3.32 8.49
N ARG A 53 0.82 -3.98 9.22
CA ARG A 53 0.69 -4.24 10.66
C ARG A 53 1.68 -3.35 11.43
N PRO A 54 1.31 -2.84 12.62
CA PRO A 54 2.19 -1.98 13.40
C PRO A 54 3.40 -2.74 13.96
N ASP A 55 3.29 -4.07 14.11
CA ASP A 55 4.34 -4.97 14.55
C ASP A 55 4.05 -6.42 14.11
N SER A 56 5.02 -7.31 14.28
CA SER A 56 4.92 -8.73 13.85
C SER A 56 3.91 -9.56 14.64
N LYS A 57 3.46 -9.09 15.82
CA LYS A 57 2.53 -9.81 16.71
C LYS A 57 1.08 -9.33 16.56
N SER A 58 0.84 -8.09 16.15
CA SER A 58 -0.49 -7.47 16.04
C SER A 58 -1.41 -8.20 15.06
N LYS A 59 -2.60 -8.66 15.43
CA LYS A 59 -3.50 -9.31 14.46
C LYS A 59 -4.29 -8.33 13.58
N ARG A 60 -4.06 -7.02 13.74
CA ARG A 60 -4.82 -5.95 13.09
C ARG A 60 -4.09 -5.39 11.87
N TYR A 61 -4.85 -5.07 10.83
CA TYR A 61 -4.39 -4.55 9.56
C TYR A 61 -4.87 -3.12 9.38
N PHE A 62 -3.96 -2.24 8.99
CA PHE A 62 -4.24 -0.82 8.89
C PHE A 62 -3.96 -0.34 7.48
N LEU A 63 -4.90 0.40 6.90
CA LEU A 63 -4.64 1.27 5.77
C LEU A 63 -3.91 2.51 6.29
N TYR A 64 -2.63 2.66 5.94
CA TYR A 64 -1.75 3.65 6.58
C TYR A 64 -1.09 4.64 5.62
N GLN A 65 -0.97 4.30 4.34
CA GLN A 65 -0.33 5.18 3.36
C GLN A 65 -0.95 5.01 1.97
N ARG A 66 -1.05 6.11 1.24
CA ARG A 66 -1.54 6.18 -0.14
C ARG A 66 -0.49 6.90 -0.94
N ILE A 67 0.11 6.23 -1.91
CA ILE A 67 1.20 6.77 -2.73
C ILE A 67 0.68 6.99 -4.14
N VAL A 68 0.97 8.16 -4.69
CA VAL A 68 0.67 8.54 -6.08
C VAL A 68 1.97 8.93 -6.79
N ASP A 69 1.90 9.14 -8.10
CA ASP A 69 3.04 9.57 -8.93
C ASP A 69 4.26 8.64 -8.79
N THR A 70 4.00 7.33 -8.80
CA THR A 70 5.00 6.31 -8.47
C THR A 70 6.01 6.08 -9.59
N ARG A 71 7.25 5.76 -9.20
CA ARG A 71 8.37 5.40 -10.09
C ARG A 71 9.12 4.21 -9.51
N CYS A 72 9.60 3.33 -10.38
CA CYS A 72 10.44 2.20 -9.99
C CYS A 72 11.89 2.64 -9.78
N SER A 73 12.48 2.14 -8.70
CA SER A 73 13.92 2.06 -8.48
C SER A 73 14.28 0.60 -8.26
N TYR A 74 15.41 0.18 -8.81
CA TYR A 74 15.85 -1.22 -8.75
C TYR A 74 17.03 -1.35 -7.80
N GLY A 75 16.94 -2.32 -6.90
CA GLY A 75 18.02 -2.71 -6.01
C GLY A 75 19.09 -3.52 -6.75
N ARG A 76 20.12 -3.94 -6.01
CA ARG A 76 21.08 -4.95 -6.48
C ARG A 76 20.45 -6.34 -6.42
N SER A 77 21.04 -7.30 -7.12
CA SER A 77 20.55 -8.69 -7.20
C SER A 77 20.39 -9.37 -5.84
N ASP A 78 21.17 -8.93 -4.85
CA ASP A 78 21.28 -9.54 -3.53
C ASP A 78 20.37 -8.85 -2.49
N ASP A 79 19.62 -7.82 -2.90
CA ASP A 79 18.68 -7.13 -2.02
C ASP A 79 17.44 -8.01 -1.75
N GLU A 80 16.95 -7.98 -0.52
CA GLU A 80 15.74 -8.73 -0.11
C GLU A 80 14.50 -8.38 -0.95
N PHE A 81 14.45 -7.13 -1.43
CA PHE A 81 13.44 -6.62 -2.33
C PHE A 81 14.08 -6.04 -3.58
N ARG A 82 13.74 -6.60 -4.74
CA ARG A 82 14.34 -6.20 -6.02
C ARG A 82 13.89 -4.83 -6.53
N VAL A 83 12.65 -4.44 -6.23
CA VAL A 83 12.06 -3.19 -6.72
C VAL A 83 11.52 -2.38 -5.57
N THR A 84 11.81 -1.08 -5.61
CA THR A 84 11.23 -0.07 -4.73
C THR A 84 10.41 0.89 -5.57
N LEU A 85 9.12 1.02 -5.27
CA LEU A 85 8.26 2.06 -5.82
C LEU A 85 8.34 3.28 -4.91
N THR A 86 8.81 4.40 -5.45
CA THR A 86 8.85 5.69 -4.76
C THR A 86 7.83 6.63 -5.37
N GLY A 87 7.19 7.46 -4.56
CA GLY A 87 6.18 8.41 -5.01
C GLY A 87 5.79 9.39 -3.92
N LYS A 88 4.72 10.15 -4.15
CA LYS A 88 4.21 11.13 -3.21
C LYS A 88 3.23 10.47 -2.23
N PRO A 89 3.52 10.42 -0.92
CA PRO A 89 2.53 10.01 0.07
C PRO A 89 1.44 11.08 0.19
N THR A 90 0.19 10.65 0.30
CA THR A 90 -0.99 11.54 0.32
C THR A 90 -1.86 11.38 1.55
N PHE A 91 -1.69 10.32 2.34
CA PHE A 91 -2.30 10.24 3.67
C PHE A 91 -1.56 11.14 4.64
N ARG A 92 -2.30 11.72 5.59
CA ARG A 92 -1.75 12.54 6.67
C ARG A 92 -0.90 11.70 7.62
N ASP A 93 0.23 12.26 8.05
CA ASP A 93 1.07 11.66 9.07
C ASP A 93 0.27 11.31 10.34
N GLY A 94 0.45 10.08 10.84
CA GLY A 94 -0.22 9.59 12.04
C GLY A 94 -1.65 9.08 11.80
N TYR A 95 -2.17 9.17 10.57
CA TYR A 95 -3.45 8.54 10.22
C TYR A 95 -3.26 7.08 9.82
N GLU A 96 -3.95 6.20 10.52
CA GLU A 96 -4.02 4.77 10.22
C GLU A 96 -5.45 4.28 10.48
N LYS A 97 -6.12 3.79 9.44
CA LYS A 97 -7.46 3.23 9.57
C LYS A 97 -7.35 1.73 9.79
N ASP A 98 -7.82 1.23 10.93
CA ASP A 98 -7.99 -0.21 11.09
C ASP A 98 -9.07 -0.72 10.13
N ILE A 99 -8.73 -1.69 9.31
CA ILE A 99 -9.62 -2.31 8.33
C ILE A 99 -9.93 -3.77 8.66
N THR A 100 -9.48 -4.28 9.81
CA THR A 100 -9.53 -5.72 10.15
C THR A 100 -10.94 -6.30 10.13
N ASP A 101 -11.91 -5.53 10.61
CA ASP A 101 -13.32 -5.95 10.74
C ASP A 101 -14.22 -5.38 9.62
N GLU A 102 -13.63 -4.72 8.62
CA GLU A 102 -14.40 -4.13 7.52
C GLU A 102 -14.95 -5.23 6.60
N PRO A 103 -16.18 -5.09 6.05
CA PRO A 103 -16.82 -6.14 5.25
C PRO A 103 -16.02 -6.58 4.01
N TYR A 104 -15.22 -5.68 3.44
CA TYR A 104 -14.37 -5.95 2.28
C TYR A 104 -13.02 -6.61 2.63
N PHE A 105 -12.67 -6.68 3.92
CA PHE A 105 -11.36 -7.13 4.37
C PHE A 105 -11.00 -8.56 3.93
N PRO A 106 -11.90 -9.56 3.92
CA PRO A 106 -11.57 -10.90 3.45
C PRO A 106 -11.04 -10.93 2.00
N LYS A 107 -11.61 -10.09 1.13
CA LYS A 107 -11.15 -9.94 -0.26
C LYS A 107 -9.76 -9.29 -0.31
N ILE A 108 -9.54 -8.23 0.46
CA ILE A 108 -8.26 -7.54 0.57
C ILE A 108 -7.18 -8.48 1.13
N LYS A 109 -7.45 -9.20 2.21
CA LYS A 109 -6.51 -10.11 2.86
C LYS A 109 -5.98 -11.18 1.90
N LYS A 110 -6.84 -11.67 0.97
CA LYS A 110 -6.43 -12.59 -0.10
C LYS A 110 -5.45 -11.95 -1.09
N LEU A 111 -5.58 -10.66 -1.37
CA LEU A 111 -4.64 -9.93 -2.24
C LEU A 111 -3.32 -9.64 -1.52
N LEU A 112 -3.37 -9.30 -0.24
CA LEU A 112 -2.19 -9.00 0.58
C LEU A 112 -1.20 -10.16 0.67
N SER A 113 -1.68 -11.41 0.67
CA SER A 113 -0.80 -12.60 0.67
C SER A 113 -0.01 -12.77 -0.64
N LEU A 114 -0.36 -12.03 -1.70
CA LEU A 114 0.29 -12.07 -3.00
C LEU A 114 1.28 -10.90 -3.21
N GLY A 115 1.47 -10.03 -2.21
CA GLY A 115 2.32 -8.84 -2.29
C GLY A 115 1.63 -7.66 -2.98
N LEU A 116 2.36 -6.94 -3.84
CA LEU A 116 1.78 -5.85 -4.65
C LEU A 116 0.81 -6.43 -5.68
N GLN A 117 -0.45 -5.97 -5.66
CA GLN A 117 -1.51 -6.49 -6.54
C GLN A 117 -2.42 -5.38 -7.05
N SER A 118 -2.93 -5.52 -8.28
CA SER A 118 -3.96 -4.64 -8.82
C SER A 118 -5.31 -4.88 -8.13
N VAL A 119 -6.07 -3.82 -7.92
CA VAL A 119 -7.44 -3.85 -7.38
C VAL A 119 -8.39 -3.13 -8.32
N SER A 120 -9.42 -3.83 -8.76
CA SER A 120 -10.49 -3.28 -9.60
C SER A 120 -11.87 -3.37 -8.96
N ASP A 121 -11.98 -4.01 -7.79
CA ASP A 121 -13.24 -4.16 -7.05
C ASP A 121 -13.70 -2.78 -6.53
N ARG A 122 -14.86 -2.34 -7.00
CA ARG A 122 -15.40 -1.01 -6.71
C ARG A 122 -15.74 -0.81 -5.24
N ASP A 123 -16.24 -1.83 -4.55
CA ASP A 123 -16.65 -1.70 -3.16
C ASP A 123 -15.44 -1.39 -2.26
N ILE A 124 -14.32 -2.05 -2.55
CA ILE A 124 -13.03 -1.80 -1.89
C ILE A 124 -12.54 -0.38 -2.18
N LEU A 125 -12.51 0.01 -3.46
CA LEU A 125 -11.97 1.30 -3.87
C LEU A 125 -12.80 2.47 -3.32
N ASP A 126 -14.12 2.35 -3.36
CA ASP A 126 -15.03 3.36 -2.81
C ASP A 126 -14.93 3.44 -1.28
N ALA A 127 -14.61 2.34 -0.59
CA ALA A 127 -14.29 2.37 0.84
C ALA A 127 -12.96 3.10 1.11
N PHE A 128 -11.88 2.77 0.39
CA PHE A 128 -10.58 3.42 0.57
C PHE A 128 -10.61 4.92 0.26
N GLU A 129 -11.29 5.32 -0.81
CA GLU A 129 -11.47 6.73 -1.16
C GLU A 129 -12.32 7.48 -0.13
N ARG A 130 -13.32 6.84 0.49
CA ARG A 130 -14.08 7.44 1.60
C ARG A 130 -13.20 7.67 2.83
N GLU A 131 -12.38 6.70 3.20
CA GLU A 131 -11.43 6.84 4.31
C GLU A 131 -10.40 7.95 4.01
N PHE A 132 -9.90 8.00 2.78
CA PHE A 132 -9.00 9.05 2.32
C PHE A 132 -9.63 10.45 2.38
N ALA A 133 -10.84 10.60 1.83
CA ALA A 133 -11.56 11.87 1.83
C ALA A 133 -11.94 12.33 3.25
N GLY A 134 -12.26 11.38 4.14
CA GLY A 134 -12.54 11.65 5.55
C GLY A 134 -11.32 12.24 6.26
N ASN A 135 -10.13 11.71 6.00
CA ASN A 135 -8.87 12.21 6.56
C ASN A 135 -8.44 13.57 5.97
N ALA A 136 -8.75 13.84 4.70
CA ALA A 136 -8.35 15.10 4.05
C ALA A 136 -9.13 16.34 4.53
N ARG A 137 -10.24 16.16 5.28
CA ARG A 137 -11.15 17.24 5.72
C ARG A 137 -10.97 17.69 7.17
N THR A 138 -9.96 17.18 7.87
CA THR A 138 -9.64 17.45 9.30
C THR A 138 -8.18 17.80 9.48
#